data_AF-Q8RUH8-F1
#
_entry.id   AF-Q8RUH8-F1
#
_cell.length_a   1.000
_cell.length_b   1.000
_cell.length_c   1.000
_cell.angle_alpha   90.00
_cell.angle_beta   90.00
_cell.angle_gamma   90.00
#
_symmetry.space_group_name_H-M   'P 1'
#
loop_
_entity.id
_entity.type
_entity.pdbx_description
1 polymer ?
#
loop_
_entity_poly.entity_id
_entity_poly.type
_entity_poly.pdbx_seq_one_letter_code
_entity_poly.pdbx_strand_id
1 'polypeptide(L)'
;MAFAEYRSFSNASVPTSAQATLPYAFAVSKFLQAGAFDFVGTIIYEIDGKPYQSIFYNGTIEVVEDGPLFRMESVFLSGLLIFVIAFLAIYIQNVLKHMTKKTKRAPKVEVGTATKDASHDEWLEGTSYTQSSSKSKKKK
;
A
#
# COMPACT_ATOMS: atom_id res chain seq x y z
N MET A 1 37.78 -23.25 -9.75
CA MET A 1 37.08 -24.52 -9.48
C MET A 1 35.89 -24.16 -8.60
N ALA A 2 34.68 -24.18 -9.15
CA ALA A 2 33.46 -23.84 -8.43
C ALA A 2 33.06 -25.00 -7.53
N PHE A 3 33.05 -24.79 -6.22
CA PHE A 3 32.61 -25.81 -5.27
C PHE A 3 31.10 -25.64 -5.03
N ALA A 4 30.31 -26.61 -5.48
CA ALA A 4 28.96 -26.81 -4.95
C ALA A 4 29.11 -27.36 -3.52
N GLU A 5 28.41 -26.77 -2.56
CA GLU A 5 28.49 -27.16 -1.16
C GLU A 5 27.82 -28.55 -0.99
N TYR A 6 28.63 -29.58 -0.70
CA TYR A 6 28.17 -30.94 -0.48
C TYR A 6 27.61 -31.06 0.94
N ARG A 7 26.28 -31.11 1.08
CA ARG A 7 25.66 -31.51 2.35
C ARG A 7 25.68 -33.03 2.42
N SER A 8 26.73 -33.55 3.06
CA SER A 8 26.98 -34.99 3.20
C SER A 8 25.79 -35.73 3.76
N PHE A 9 25.31 -36.74 3.02
CA PHE A 9 24.50 -37.80 3.61
C PHE A 9 25.40 -38.56 4.57
N SER A 10 25.07 -38.50 5.87
CA SER A 10 25.70 -39.37 6.86
C SER A 10 25.45 -40.82 6.44
N ASN A 11 26.53 -41.57 6.21
CA ASN A 11 26.60 -43.02 6.01
C ASN A 11 25.25 -43.75 6.10
N ALA A 12 24.56 -43.90 4.97
CA ALA A 12 23.35 -44.69 4.86
C ALA A 12 23.69 -46.07 4.31
N SER A 13 23.38 -47.13 5.05
CA SER A 13 23.56 -48.51 4.60
C SER A 13 22.33 -48.97 3.83
N VAL A 14 22.52 -49.35 2.57
CA VAL A 14 21.45 -49.91 1.73
C VAL A 14 21.66 -51.43 1.66
N PRO A 15 20.66 -52.26 1.99
CA PRO A 15 20.81 -53.70 1.89
C PRO A 15 21.05 -54.14 0.44
N THR A 16 21.87 -55.16 0.25
CA THR A 16 22.14 -55.76 -1.06
C THR A 16 20.81 -56.18 -1.71
N SER A 17 20.62 -55.84 -2.98
CA SER A 17 19.40 -56.04 -3.78
C SER A 17 18.19 -55.15 -3.46
N ALA A 18 18.32 -54.19 -2.54
CA ALA A 18 17.29 -53.17 -2.32
C ALA A 18 17.57 -51.88 -3.11
N GLN A 19 16.51 -51.24 -3.60
CA GLN A 19 16.60 -49.92 -4.21
C GLN A 19 16.37 -48.83 -3.15
N ALA A 20 17.29 -47.87 -3.06
CA ALA A 20 17.14 -46.69 -2.23
C ALA A 20 17.19 -45.43 -3.10
N THR A 21 16.31 -44.49 -2.82
CA THR A 21 16.32 -43.16 -3.45
C THR A 21 16.90 -42.16 -2.45
N LEU A 22 18.02 -41.55 -2.81
CA LEU A 22 18.71 -40.58 -1.97
C LEU A 22 18.49 -39.18 -2.55
N PRO A 23 17.70 -38.31 -1.87
CA PRO A 23 17.43 -36.97 -2.39
C PRO A 23 18.66 -36.07 -2.25
N TYR A 24 19.28 -35.66 -3.35
CA TYR A 24 20.46 -34.78 -3.31
C TYR A 24 20.08 -33.33 -3.58
N ALA A 25 20.47 -32.42 -2.70
CA ALA A 25 20.33 -30.98 -2.87
C ALA A 25 21.70 -30.34 -3.00
N PHE A 26 21.88 -29.50 -4.00
CA PHE A 26 23.07 -28.69 -4.20
C PHE A 26 22.67 -27.24 -4.40
N ALA A 27 23.52 -26.34 -3.95
CA ALA A 27 23.39 -24.91 -4.19
C ALA A 27 24.60 -24.43 -4.99
N VAL A 28 24.34 -23.54 -5.94
CA VAL A 28 25.39 -22.83 -6.67
C VAL A 28 25.86 -21.68 -5.78
N SER A 29 27.18 -21.48 -5.69
CA SER A 29 27.75 -20.35 -4.95
C SER A 29 27.31 -19.03 -5.58
N LYS A 30 26.96 -18.03 -4.75
CA LYS A 30 26.59 -16.68 -5.19
C LYS A 30 27.72 -15.92 -5.90
N PHE A 31 28.95 -16.43 -5.83
CA PHE A 31 30.12 -15.87 -6.49
C PHE A 31 30.42 -16.54 -7.84
N LEU A 32 29.59 -17.50 -8.27
CA LEU A 32 29.72 -18.06 -9.62
C LEU A 32 29.16 -17.06 -10.63
N GLN A 33 30.00 -16.70 -11.59
CA GLN A 33 29.60 -15.91 -12.74
C GLN A 33 28.54 -16.66 -13.55
N ALA A 34 27.61 -15.95 -14.18
CA ALA A 34 26.67 -16.57 -15.11
C ALA A 34 27.41 -17.33 -16.21
N GLY A 35 26.99 -18.55 -16.50
CA GLY A 35 27.65 -19.38 -17.50
C GLY A 35 27.31 -20.86 -17.42
N ALA A 36 27.80 -21.60 -18.41
CA ALA A 36 27.69 -23.05 -18.48
C ALA A 36 28.80 -23.70 -17.65
N PHE A 37 28.41 -24.55 -16.70
CA PHE A 37 29.33 -25.30 -15.85
C PHE A 37 29.10 -26.80 -16.01
N ASP A 38 30.18 -27.55 -16.09
CA ASP A 38 30.11 -29.00 -16.08
C ASP A 38 29.76 -29.50 -14.67
N PHE A 39 28.73 -30.33 -14.60
CA PHE A 39 28.22 -30.94 -13.38
C PHE A 39 28.31 -32.45 -13.49
N VAL A 40 29.16 -33.04 -12.63
CA VAL A 40 29.38 -34.47 -12.56
C VAL A 40 28.97 -34.98 -11.19
N GLY A 41 27.92 -35.80 -11.16
CA GLY A 41 27.45 -36.49 -9.98
C GLY A 41 28.16 -37.83 -9.82
N THR A 42 28.97 -37.94 -8.78
CA THR A 42 29.67 -39.19 -8.43
C THR A 42 29.14 -39.73 -7.11
N ILE A 43 28.82 -41.03 -7.10
CA ILE A 43 28.52 -41.76 -5.86
C ILE A 43 29.71 -42.64 -5.49
N ILE A 44 30.10 -42.58 -4.22
CA ILE A 44 31.12 -43.44 -3.63
C ILE A 44 30.38 -44.36 -2.66
N TYR A 45 30.56 -45.66 -2.81
CA TYR A 45 29.90 -46.68 -2.00
C TYR A 45 30.87 -47.80 -1.69
N GLU A 46 30.61 -48.55 -0.62
CA GLU A 46 31.46 -49.65 -0.18
C GLU A 46 30.67 -50.96 -0.21
N ILE A 47 31.24 -52.01 -0.81
CA ILE A 47 30.70 -53.37 -0.78
C ILE A 47 31.82 -54.29 -0.30
N ASP A 48 31.55 -55.11 0.71
CA ASP A 48 32.48 -56.10 1.26
C ASP A 48 33.87 -55.53 1.62
N GLY A 49 33.93 -54.32 2.19
CA GLY A 49 35.18 -53.68 2.59
C GLY A 49 35.97 -53.03 1.44
N LYS A 50 35.41 -53.00 0.22
CA LYS A 50 36.06 -52.41 -0.96
C LYS A 50 35.33 -51.14 -1.41
N PRO A 51 36.05 -50.01 -1.56
CA PRO A 51 35.45 -48.78 -2.06
C PRO A 51 35.24 -48.86 -3.57
N TYR A 52 34.06 -48.45 -4.01
CA TYR A 52 33.67 -48.31 -5.41
C TYR A 52 33.20 -46.88 -5.67
N GLN A 53 33.44 -46.42 -6.88
CA GLN A 53 33.02 -45.11 -7.35
C GLN A 53 32.27 -45.29 -8.66
N SER A 54 31.13 -44.63 -8.80
CA SER A 54 30.35 -44.62 -10.05
C SER A 54 29.84 -43.21 -10.35
N ILE A 55 29.86 -42.84 -11.63
CA ILE A 55 29.31 -41.57 -12.11
C ILE A 55 27.86 -41.83 -12.51
N PHE A 56 26.92 -41.21 -11.80
CA PHE A 56 25.49 -41.36 -12.08
C PHE A 56 24.93 -40.21 -12.92
N TYR A 57 25.62 -39.07 -12.98
CA TYR A 57 25.21 -37.93 -13.77
C TYR A 57 26.42 -37.23 -14.37
N ASN A 58 26.34 -36.92 -15.66
CA ASN A 58 27.32 -36.10 -16.36
C ASN A 58 26.54 -35.20 -17.31
N GLY A 59 26.49 -33.92 -16.98
CA GLY A 59 25.79 -32.93 -17.77
C GLY A 59 26.30 -31.54 -17.49
N THR A 60 25.80 -30.56 -18.23
CA THR A 60 26.14 -29.17 -18.04
C THR A 60 24.95 -28.45 -17.42
N ILE A 61 25.21 -27.66 -16.38
CA ILE A 61 24.21 -26.78 -15.75
C ILE A 61 24.50 -25.35 -16.15
N GLU A 62 23.45 -24.62 -16.52
CA GLU A 62 23.54 -23.20 -16.81
C GLU A 62 23.19 -22.42 -15.53
N VAL A 63 24.16 -21.66 -15.04
CA VAL A 63 23.94 -20.73 -13.93
C VAL A 63 23.53 -19.41 -14.55
N VAL A 64 22.27 -19.04 -14.35
CA VAL A 64 21.74 -17.75 -14.77
C VAL A 64 21.81 -16.80 -13.57
N GLU A 65 22.29 -15.58 -13.79
CA GLU A 65 22.23 -14.53 -12.77
C GLU A 65 20.76 -14.24 -12.44
N ASP A 66 20.41 -14.27 -11.16
CA ASP A 66 19.11 -13.80 -10.70
C ASP A 66 18.95 -12.35 -11.18
N GLY A 67 18.03 -12.13 -12.11
CA GLY A 67 17.77 -10.80 -12.64
C GLY A 67 17.41 -9.83 -11.50
N PRO A 68 17.75 -8.53 -11.63
CA PRO A 68 17.51 -7.57 -10.57
C PRO A 68 16.05 -7.63 -10.12
N LEU A 69 15.84 -7.84 -8.82
CA LEU A 69 14.52 -7.93 -8.18
C LEU A 69 13.64 -6.71 -8.51
N PHE A 70 14.28 -5.56 -8.74
CA PHE A 70 13.64 -4.32 -9.15
C PHE A 70 14.02 -4.00 -10.59
N ARG A 71 13.30 -4.61 -11.53
CA ARG A 71 13.33 -4.18 -12.93
C ARG A 71 12.73 -2.77 -13.04
N MET A 72 13.35 -1.89 -13.82
CA MET A 72 12.94 -0.48 -13.93
C MET A 72 11.49 -0.35 -14.41
N GLU A 73 11.02 -1.30 -15.21
CA GLU A 73 9.63 -1.39 -15.66
C GLU A 73 8.66 -1.62 -14.50
N SER A 74 9.03 -2.45 -13.52
CA SER A 74 8.20 -2.74 -12.34
C SER A 74 8.09 -1.51 -11.42
N VAL A 75 9.19 -0.79 -11.23
CA VAL A 75 9.21 0.47 -10.47
C VAL A 75 8.37 1.54 -11.16
N PHE A 76 8.49 1.65 -12.49
CA PHE A 76 7.69 2.58 -13.28
C PHE A 76 6.19 2.27 -13.20
N LEU A 77 5.79 1.02 -13.44
CA LEU A 77 4.38 0.62 -13.43
C LEU A 77 3.74 0.74 -12.04
N SER A 78 4.47 0.39 -10.98
CA SER A 78 3.98 0.54 -9.61
C SER A 78 3.83 2.02 -9.22
N GLY A 79 4.79 2.86 -9.57
CA GLY A 79 4.69 4.32 -9.38
C GLY A 79 3.52 4.92 -10.14
N LEU A 80 3.33 4.54 -11.41
CA LEU A 80 2.20 4.98 -12.23
C LEU A 80 0.86 4.57 -11.61
N LEU A 81 0.75 3.35 -11.10
CA LEU A 81 -0.47 2.85 -10.45
C LEU A 81 -0.82 3.71 -9.23
N ILE A 82 0.14 3.96 -8.35
CA ILE A 82 -0.06 4.79 -7.16
C ILE A 82 -0.46 6.22 -7.56
N PHE A 83 0.17 6.76 -8.61
CA PHE A 83 -0.16 8.08 -9.13
C PHE A 83 -1.61 8.17 -9.61
N VAL A 84 -2.06 7.19 -10.40
CA VAL A 84 -3.44 7.12 -10.90
C VAL A 84 -4.44 7.00 -9.74
N ILE A 85 -4.15 6.15 -8.74
CA ILE A 85 -5.01 5.98 -7.56
C ILE A 85 -5.12 7.28 -6.76
N ALA A 86 -3.99 7.94 -6.49
CA ALA A 86 -3.96 9.21 -5.76
C ALA A 86 -4.72 10.31 -6.52
N PHE A 87 -4.51 10.40 -7.83
CA PHE A 87 -5.21 11.35 -8.69
C PHE A 87 -6.72 11.11 -8.68
N LEU A 88 -7.15 9.85 -8.79
CA LEU A 88 -8.56 9.48 -8.76
C LEU A 88 -9.20 9.78 -7.40
N ALA A 89 -8.50 9.51 -6.30
CA ALA A 89 -8.98 9.85 -4.96
C ALA A 89 -9.19 11.37 -4.78
N ILE A 90 -8.23 12.19 -5.23
CA ILE A 90 -8.35 13.65 -5.19
C ILE A 90 -9.48 14.13 -6.10
N TYR A 91 -9.60 13.55 -7.29
CA TYR A 91 -10.66 13.87 -8.25
C TYR A 91 -12.05 13.62 -7.66
N ILE A 92 -12.29 12.43 -7.08
CA ILE A 92 -13.57 12.08 -6.43
C ILE A 92 -13.87 13.04 -5.28
N GLN A 93 -12.89 13.35 -4.43
CA GLN A 93 -13.06 14.31 -3.35
C GLN A 93 -13.46 15.69 -3.87
N ASN A 94 -12.85 16.15 -4.97
CA ASN A 94 -13.14 17.45 -5.54
C ASN A 94 -14.55 17.48 -6.16
N VAL A 95 -14.95 16.43 -6.88
CA VAL A 95 -16.32 16.29 -7.43
C VAL A 95 -17.36 16.31 -6.31
N LEU A 96 -17.14 15.54 -5.23
CA LEU A 96 -18.03 15.52 -4.07
C LEU A 96 -18.14 16.90 -3.41
N LYS A 97 -17.02 17.62 -3.23
CA LYS A 97 -16.99 18.98 -2.67
C LYS A 97 -17.73 19.99 -3.55
N HIS A 98 -17.66 19.87 -4.87
CA HIS A 98 -18.39 20.72 -5.79
C HIS A 98 -19.91 20.49 -5.73
N MET A 99 -20.35 19.23 -5.53
CA MET A 99 -21.77 18.87 -5.40
C MET A 99 -22.37 19.20 -4.02
N THR A 100 -21.56 19.22 -2.96
CA THR A 100 -22.03 19.49 -1.58
C THR A 100 -22.13 20.98 -1.21
N LYS A 101 -21.91 21.92 -2.15
CA LYS A 101 -22.09 23.37 -1.90
C LYS A 101 -23.55 23.82 -1.63
N LYS A 102 -24.50 22.92 -1.38
CA LYS A 102 -25.86 23.25 -0.95
C LYS A 102 -26.22 22.71 0.43
N THR A 103 -25.47 23.07 1.47
CA THR A 103 -26.03 23.30 2.83
C THR A 103 -25.07 24.19 3.61
N LYS A 104 -24.86 25.43 3.14
CA LYS A 104 -24.62 26.49 4.13
C LYS A 104 -25.98 26.75 4.76
N ARG A 105 -26.18 26.25 5.98
CA ARG A 105 -27.26 26.68 6.87
C ARG A 105 -27.33 28.20 6.75
N ALA A 106 -28.46 28.73 6.27
CA ALA A 106 -28.72 30.16 6.29
C ALA A 106 -28.43 30.69 7.70
N PRO A 107 -27.81 31.87 7.86
CA PRO A 107 -27.67 32.46 9.20
C PRO A 107 -29.08 32.50 9.80
N LYS A 108 -29.22 31.96 11.01
CA LYS A 108 -30.49 31.92 11.72
C LYS A 108 -30.92 33.37 11.90
N VAL A 109 -31.88 33.79 11.09
CA VAL A 109 -32.56 35.07 11.25
C VAL A 109 -33.31 34.95 12.57
N GLU A 110 -32.79 35.61 13.61
CA GLU A 110 -33.53 35.78 14.84
C GLU A 110 -34.71 36.70 14.53
N VAL A 111 -35.85 36.06 14.25
CA VAL A 111 -37.14 36.71 14.32
C VAL A 111 -37.38 37.04 15.79
N GLY A 112 -36.89 38.22 16.18
CA GLY A 112 -37.30 38.87 17.42
C GLY A 112 -38.82 38.91 17.48
N THR A 113 -39.33 38.51 18.65
CA THR A 113 -40.74 38.48 19.06
C THR A 113 -41.59 39.51 18.33
N ALA A 114 -42.44 39.03 17.42
CA ALA A 114 -43.49 39.84 16.83
C ALA A 114 -44.46 40.28 17.95
N THR A 115 -44.37 41.57 18.26
CA THR A 115 -45.47 42.53 18.47
C THR A 115 -46.58 42.15 19.45
N LYS A 116 -46.75 42.98 20.50
CA LYS A 116 -47.93 43.85 20.68
C LYS A 116 -47.97 44.45 22.09
N ASP A 117 -47.30 45.60 22.26
CA ASP A 117 -47.92 46.76 22.90
C ASP A 117 -47.17 48.03 22.49
N ALA A 118 -47.44 48.45 21.26
CA ALA A 118 -47.08 49.77 20.74
C ALA A 118 -48.11 50.79 21.25
N SER A 119 -48.18 51.04 22.56
CA SER A 119 -49.15 51.97 23.14
C SER A 119 -48.59 52.93 24.19
N HIS A 120 -47.30 52.96 24.46
CA HIS A 120 -46.71 54.02 25.28
C HIS A 120 -45.35 54.38 24.70
N ASP A 121 -45.35 55.29 23.73
CA ASP A 121 -44.17 56.02 23.27
C ASP A 121 -43.69 56.97 24.40
N GLU A 122 -43.23 56.39 25.50
CA GLU A 122 -42.61 57.07 26.64
C GLU A 122 -41.35 57.83 26.21
N TRP A 123 -40.70 57.38 25.14
CA TRP A 123 -39.51 58.00 24.57
C TRP A 123 -39.77 59.29 23.77
N LEU A 124 -41.04 59.62 23.51
CA LEU A 124 -41.44 60.87 22.83
C LEU A 124 -41.94 61.96 23.80
N GLU A 125 -42.15 61.63 25.07
CA GLU A 125 -42.51 62.57 26.15
C GLU A 125 -41.31 63.50 26.45
N GLY A 126 -41.41 64.77 26.07
CA GLY A 126 -40.38 65.81 26.32
C GLY A 126 -39.62 66.29 25.08
N THR A 127 -39.89 65.71 23.90
CA THR A 127 -39.40 66.23 22.63
C THR A 127 -40.34 67.31 22.07
N SER A 128 -39.83 68.17 21.17
CA SER A 128 -40.55 69.33 20.61
C SER A 128 -41.88 68.99 19.90
N TYR A 129 -42.16 67.72 19.64
CA TYR A 129 -43.42 67.26 19.06
C TYR A 129 -44.61 67.46 20.02
N THR A 130 -44.43 67.27 21.34
CA THR A 130 -45.50 67.45 22.34
C THR A 130 -45.84 68.92 22.62
N GLN A 131 -44.90 69.84 22.38
CA GLN A 131 -45.11 71.26 22.61
C GLN A 131 -45.97 71.92 21.51
N SER A 132 -46.04 71.32 20.32
CA SER A 132 -46.88 71.81 19.21
C SER A 132 -48.35 71.40 19.31
N SER A 133 -48.65 70.30 20.00
CA SER A 133 -50.03 69.79 20.15
C SER A 133 -50.82 70.50 21.27
N SER A 134 -50.16 71.13 22.24
CA SER A 134 -50.81 71.93 23.29
C SER A 134 -51.22 73.34 22.84
N LYS A 135 -50.69 73.83 21.69
CA LYS A 135 -50.95 75.18 21.19
C LYS A 135 -52.13 75.27 20.19
N SER A 136 -52.67 74.14 19.72
CA SER A 136 -53.77 74.11 18.72
C SER A 136 -55.17 73.82 19.28
N LYS A 137 -55.35 73.73 20.61
CA LYS A 137 -56.68 73.62 21.25
C LYS A 137 -57.02 74.89 22.05
N LYS A 138 -57.17 76.04 21.38
CA LYS A 138 -57.85 77.22 21.95
C LYS A 138 -58.47 78.13 20.88
N LYS A 139 -59.75 77.88 20.56
CA LYS A 139 -60.84 78.78 20.07
C LYS A 139 -61.86 77.92 19.31
N LYS A 140 -63.05 77.59 19.83
CA LYS A 140 -64.27 78.43 19.84
C LYS A 140 -64.09 79.93 19.65
#